data_AF-A0A1Q6EE31-F1
#
_entry.id   AF-A0A1Q6EE31-F1
#
_cell.length_a   1.000
_cell.length_b   1.000
_cell.length_c   1.000
_cell.angle_alpha   90.00
_cell.angle_beta   90.00
_cell.angle_gamma   90.00
#
_symmetry.space_group_name_H-M   'P 1'
#
loop_
_entity.id
_entity.type
_entity.pdbx_description
1 polymer ?
#
loop_
_entity_poly.entity_id
_entity_poly.type
_entity_poly.pdbx_seq_one_letter_code
_entity_poly.pdbx_strand_id
1 'polypeptide(L)'
;MSTDFSSIDRLVEFGLGLSLAQQMVSTMNHVMNNTAVAGVNAGTTGQNAVGQSAVTQPAARFEWYAVIDGLQVGALTPQQVSELIKRGKIAGETLLWRAGMPSWQFAKNIPEINKIIILGQ
;
A
#
# COMPACT_ATOMS: atom_id res chain seq x y z
N MET A 1 -14.53 -31.19 28.42
CA MET A 1 -15.10 -29.84 28.21
C MET A 1 -13.91 -28.88 28.19
N SER A 2 -13.38 -28.59 26.99
CA SER A 2 -12.19 -27.74 26.83
C SER A 2 -12.46 -26.76 25.70
N THR A 3 -13.04 -25.63 26.04
CA THR A 3 -13.29 -24.49 25.15
C THR A 3 -13.02 -23.24 26.01
N ASP A 4 -12.71 -22.11 25.38
CA ASP A 4 -12.71 -20.77 26.02
C ASP A 4 -11.38 -20.11 26.45
N PHE A 5 -10.22 -20.43 25.84
CA PHE A 5 -9.02 -19.57 25.98
C PHE A 5 -8.36 -19.09 24.67
N SER A 6 -8.81 -19.55 23.50
CA SER A 6 -8.23 -19.13 22.21
C SER A 6 -8.77 -17.79 21.67
N SER A 7 -9.82 -17.25 22.26
CA SER A 7 -10.46 -16.00 21.82
C SER A 7 -9.81 -14.75 22.41
N ILE A 8 -9.19 -14.86 23.59
CA ILE A 8 -8.54 -13.74 24.27
C ILE A 8 -7.17 -13.44 23.64
N ASP A 9 -6.41 -14.47 23.26
CA ASP A 9 -5.13 -14.33 22.56
C ASP A 9 -5.32 -13.64 21.18
N ARG A 10 -6.38 -14.02 20.45
CA ARG A 10 -6.78 -13.35 19.20
C ARG A 10 -7.17 -11.88 19.38
N LEU A 11 -7.74 -11.51 20.52
CA LEU A 11 -8.16 -10.13 20.79
C LEU A 11 -6.96 -9.22 21.09
N VAL A 12 -5.95 -9.76 21.77
CA VAL A 12 -4.68 -9.07 22.04
C VAL A 12 -3.87 -8.92 20.74
N GLU A 13 -3.81 -9.97 19.92
CA GLU A 13 -3.14 -9.94 18.61
C GLU A 13 -3.85 -9.00 17.61
N PHE A 14 -5.19 -8.93 17.65
CA PHE A 14 -5.97 -7.99 16.84
C PHE A 14 -5.83 -6.53 17.33
N GLY A 15 -5.74 -6.30 18.65
CA GLY A 15 -5.55 -4.95 19.23
C GLY A 15 -4.14 -4.39 19.04
N LEU A 16 -3.12 -5.24 19.10
CA LEU A 16 -1.73 -4.88 18.85
C LEU A 16 -1.45 -4.76 17.33
N GLY A 17 -2.06 -5.62 16.51
CA GLY A 17 -1.97 -5.54 15.06
C GLY A 17 -2.64 -4.28 14.47
N LEU A 18 -3.79 -3.88 15.02
CA LEU A 18 -4.51 -2.69 14.54
C LEU A 18 -3.81 -1.38 14.91
N SER A 19 -3.15 -1.32 16.08
CA SER A 19 -2.40 -0.14 16.52
C SER A 19 -1.06 0.00 15.76
N LEU A 20 -0.36 -1.11 15.52
CA LEU A 20 0.84 -1.12 14.67
C LEU A 20 0.51 -0.75 13.21
N ALA A 21 -0.61 -1.24 12.70
CA ALA A 21 -1.11 -0.90 11.36
C ALA A 21 -1.37 0.60 11.22
N GLN A 22 -1.92 1.27 12.24
CA GLN A 22 -2.15 2.71 12.23
C GLN A 22 -0.83 3.51 12.24
N GLN A 23 0.15 3.10 13.05
CA GLN A 23 1.46 3.77 13.08
C GLN A 23 2.20 3.70 11.73
N MET A 24 2.08 2.57 11.03
CA MET A 24 2.62 2.41 9.68
C MET A 24 1.92 3.33 8.67
N VAL A 25 0.59 3.50 8.77
CA VAL A 25 -0.17 4.45 7.94
C VAL A 25 0.22 5.90 8.23
N SER A 26 0.40 6.28 9.49
CA SER A 26 0.83 7.63 9.87
C SER A 26 2.22 7.95 9.33
N THR A 27 3.15 7.01 9.42
CA THR A 27 4.50 7.15 8.85
C THR A 27 4.46 7.31 7.34
N MET A 28 3.66 6.49 6.64
CA MET A 28 3.49 6.59 5.18
C MET A 28 2.85 7.92 4.75
N ASN A 29 1.80 8.38 5.45
CA ASN A 29 1.19 9.69 5.15
C ASN A 29 2.19 10.83 5.34
N HIS A 30 3.03 10.76 6.38
CA HIS A 30 4.07 11.75 6.60
C HIS A 30 5.11 11.74 5.47
N VAL A 31 5.57 10.55 5.06
CA VAL A 31 6.52 10.40 3.95
C VAL A 31 5.90 10.89 2.64
N MET A 32 4.68 10.52 2.28
CA MET A 32 4.03 11.07 1.07
C MET A 32 3.91 12.60 1.11
N ASN A 33 3.46 13.15 2.23
CA ASN A 33 3.25 14.59 2.36
C ASN A 33 4.59 15.37 2.39
N ASN A 34 5.66 14.78 2.91
CA ASN A 34 6.98 15.41 3.00
C ASN A 34 7.87 15.15 1.76
N THR A 35 7.67 14.04 1.04
CA THR A 35 8.50 13.67 -0.13
C THR A 35 7.91 14.15 -1.45
N ALA A 36 6.60 14.45 -1.50
CA ALA A 36 5.97 15.06 -2.67
C ALA A 36 6.45 16.51 -2.97
N VAL A 37 7.28 17.09 -2.09
CA VAL A 37 7.88 18.43 -2.25
C VAL A 37 9.42 18.42 -2.38
N ALA A 38 10.07 17.25 -2.41
CA ALA A 38 11.52 17.14 -2.59
C ALA A 38 11.95 16.90 -4.06
N GLY A 39 11.18 17.46 -5.00
CA GLY A 39 11.53 17.51 -6.42
C GLY A 39 11.25 18.91 -6.93
N VAL A 40 12.30 19.62 -7.33
CA VAL A 40 12.37 21.00 -7.86
C VAL A 40 12.38 22.11 -6.78
N ASN A 41 13.50 22.86 -6.76
CA ASN A 41 13.75 24.13 -6.04
C ASN A 41 14.52 24.06 -4.71
N ALA A 42 15.76 23.55 -4.72
CA ALA A 42 16.80 24.08 -3.84
C ALA A 42 18.17 23.98 -4.54
N GLY A 43 18.66 25.12 -5.05
CA GLY A 43 20.07 25.30 -5.39
C GLY A 43 20.40 25.33 -6.89
N THR A 44 20.11 26.46 -7.53
CA THR A 44 20.83 26.92 -8.72
C THR A 44 22.31 27.11 -8.41
N THR A 45 23.22 26.42 -9.12
CA THR A 45 24.45 26.95 -9.77
C THR A 45 25.30 25.79 -10.31
N GLY A 46 25.55 25.79 -11.63
CA GLY A 46 26.45 24.85 -12.33
C GLY A 46 25.75 24.08 -13.44
N GLN A 47 25.44 24.71 -14.58
CA GLN A 47 26.25 24.66 -15.81
C GLN A 47 26.30 23.28 -16.51
N ASN A 48 25.57 23.20 -17.63
CA ASN A 48 25.80 22.37 -18.83
C ASN A 48 25.64 20.84 -18.72
N ALA A 49 24.56 20.30 -19.30
CA ALA A 49 24.62 19.47 -20.52
C ALA A 49 23.28 18.76 -20.80
N VAL A 50 22.67 19.12 -21.93
CA VAL A 50 22.09 18.24 -22.95
C VAL A 50 21.43 16.93 -22.52
N GLY A 51 20.13 16.88 -22.76
CA GLY A 51 19.52 15.71 -23.40
C GLY A 51 19.28 14.52 -22.50
N GLN A 52 18.11 14.52 -21.87
CA GLN A 52 17.20 13.39 -21.92
C GLN A 52 15.84 13.91 -21.48
N SER A 53 14.91 13.90 -22.43
CA SER A 53 13.49 13.96 -22.15
C SER A 53 13.22 12.96 -21.05
N ALA A 54 13.08 13.44 -19.82
CA ALA A 54 12.44 12.68 -18.75
C ALA A 54 11.07 12.35 -19.34
N VAL A 55 10.92 11.10 -19.77
CA VAL A 55 9.66 10.53 -20.19
C VAL A 55 8.70 10.95 -19.12
N THR A 56 7.80 11.88 -19.46
CA THR A 56 6.66 12.25 -18.63
C THR A 56 5.77 11.01 -18.63
N GLN A 57 6.22 9.97 -17.93
CA GLN A 57 5.41 8.83 -17.60
C GLN A 57 4.25 9.46 -16.86
N PRO A 58 3.00 9.35 -17.38
CA PRO A 58 1.85 9.96 -16.73
C PRO A 58 1.94 9.50 -15.29
N ALA A 59 1.97 10.46 -14.35
CA ALA A 59 2.15 10.21 -12.93
C ALA A 59 1.15 9.12 -12.56
N ALA A 60 1.63 7.87 -12.60
CA ALA A 60 0.79 6.73 -12.35
C ALA A 60 0.43 6.97 -10.90
N ARG A 61 -0.85 7.24 -10.65
CA ARG A 61 -1.31 7.52 -9.31
C ARG A 61 -1.05 6.24 -8.55
N PHE A 62 0.10 6.19 -7.90
CA PHE A 62 0.55 5.06 -7.13
C PHE A 62 -0.30 5.10 -5.88
N GLU A 63 -1.48 4.50 -5.98
CA GLU A 63 -2.52 4.63 -4.98
C GLU A 63 -2.43 3.49 -3.97
N TRP A 64 -1.87 2.34 -4.34
CA TRP A 64 -2.04 1.12 -3.55
C TRP A 64 -0.76 0.63 -2.89
N TYR A 65 -0.91 0.10 -1.70
CA TYR A 65 0.10 -0.63 -0.97
C TYR A 65 -0.50 -1.97 -0.54
N ALA A 66 0.31 -3.02 -0.54
CA ALA A 66 -0.12 -4.37 -0.14
C ALA A 66 0.91 -4.97 0.82
N VAL A 67 0.47 -5.86 1.73
CA VAL A 67 1.38 -6.65 2.56
C VAL A 67 1.48 -8.05 1.99
N ILE A 68 2.63 -8.39 1.41
CA ILE A 68 2.89 -9.69 0.78
C ILE A 68 4.00 -10.36 1.59
N ASP A 69 3.77 -11.60 2.05
CA ASP A 69 4.73 -12.35 2.86
C ASP A 69 5.20 -11.59 4.13
N GLY A 70 4.31 -10.77 4.73
CA GLY A 70 4.60 -9.94 5.90
C GLY A 70 5.40 -8.66 5.60
N LEU A 71 5.80 -8.45 4.35
CA LEU A 71 6.50 -7.26 3.91
C LEU A 71 5.54 -6.30 3.20
N GLN A 72 5.65 -5.02 3.53
CA GLN A 72 4.92 -3.97 2.85
C GLN A 72 5.53 -3.75 1.45
N VAL A 73 4.71 -3.92 0.42
CA VAL A 73 5.05 -3.71 -0.99
C VAL A 73 4.23 -2.54 -1.53
N GLY A 74 4.92 -1.51 -2.02
CA GLY A 74 4.32 -0.33 -2.63
C GLY A 74 5.38 0.67 -3.11
N ALA A 75 5.03 1.75 -3.79
CA ALA A 75 3.69 2.17 -4.20
C ALA A 75 3.27 1.46 -5.52
N LEU A 76 2.13 0.79 -5.52
CA LEU A 76 1.62 -0.01 -6.64
C LEU A 76 0.59 0.79 -7.43
N THR A 77 0.64 0.64 -8.75
CA THR A 77 -0.42 1.12 -9.65
C THR A 77 -1.58 0.13 -9.67
N PRO A 78 -2.81 0.54 -10.02
CA PRO A 78 -3.94 -0.37 -10.16
C PRO A 78 -3.65 -1.55 -11.11
N GLN A 79 -2.88 -1.32 -12.18
CA GLN A 79 -2.43 -2.38 -13.07
C GLN A 79 -1.50 -3.38 -12.37
N GLN A 80 -0.51 -2.91 -11.59
CA GLN A 80 0.36 -3.81 -10.84
C GLN A 80 -0.41 -4.62 -9.80
N VAL A 81 -1.38 -4.01 -9.11
CA VAL A 81 -2.27 -4.73 -8.19
C VAL A 81 -3.01 -5.85 -8.93
N SER A 82 -3.58 -5.56 -10.09
CA SER A 82 -4.28 -6.59 -10.89
C SER A 82 -3.35 -7.72 -11.34
N GLU A 83 -2.12 -7.43 -11.72
CA GLU A 83 -1.12 -8.45 -12.09
C GLU A 83 -0.70 -9.30 -10.89
N LEU A 84 -0.53 -8.69 -9.72
CA LEU A 84 -0.23 -9.41 -8.47
C LEU A 84 -1.40 -10.30 -8.02
N ILE A 85 -2.64 -9.87 -8.25
CA ILE A 85 -3.84 -10.69 -8.03
C ILE A 85 -3.82 -11.91 -8.96
N LYS A 86 -3.61 -11.72 -10.26
CA LYS A 86 -3.51 -12.83 -11.23
C LYS A 86 -2.39 -13.82 -10.90
N ARG A 87 -1.29 -13.32 -10.34
CA ARG A 87 -0.15 -14.14 -9.89
C ARG A 87 -0.40 -14.84 -8.55
N GLY A 88 -1.55 -14.61 -7.90
CA GLY A 88 -1.89 -15.16 -6.59
C GLY A 88 -1.10 -14.55 -5.43
N LYS A 89 -0.39 -13.43 -5.65
CA LYS A 89 0.37 -12.71 -4.62
C LYS A 89 -0.52 -11.80 -3.76
N ILE A 90 -1.62 -11.33 -4.34
CA ILE A 90 -2.67 -10.61 -3.63
C ILE A 90 -3.94 -11.47 -3.66
N ALA A 91 -4.43 -11.83 -2.48
CA ALA A 91 -5.66 -12.58 -2.30
C ALA A 91 -6.61 -11.81 -1.38
N GLY A 92 -7.83 -12.34 -1.16
CA GLY A 92 -8.83 -11.71 -0.30
C GLY A 92 -8.34 -11.40 1.12
N GLU A 93 -7.37 -12.17 1.61
CA GLU A 93 -6.77 -12.08 2.95
C GLU A 93 -5.53 -11.16 2.97
N THR A 94 -5.10 -10.63 1.84
CA THR A 94 -4.01 -9.66 1.76
C THR A 94 -4.48 -8.31 2.31
N LEU A 95 -3.66 -7.69 3.16
CA LEU A 95 -3.90 -6.32 3.63
C LEU A 95 -3.50 -5.33 2.54
N LEU A 96 -4.43 -4.46 2.15
CA LEU A 96 -4.21 -3.34 1.26
C LEU A 96 -4.52 -2.02 1.94
N TRP A 97 -3.83 -0.98 1.50
CA TRP A 97 -4.08 0.39 1.91
C TRP A 97 -3.85 1.32 0.73
N ARG A 98 -4.56 2.45 0.73
CA ARG A 98 -4.31 3.56 -0.18
C ARG A 98 -4.36 4.90 0.53
N ALA A 99 -3.73 5.91 -0.07
CA ALA A 99 -3.85 7.28 0.39
C ALA A 99 -5.34 7.67 0.54
N GLY A 100 -5.69 8.23 1.70
CA GLY A 100 -7.07 8.55 2.07
C GLY A 100 -7.84 7.45 2.80
N MET A 101 -7.31 6.24 2.94
CA MET A 101 -7.89 5.23 3.84
C MET A 101 -7.44 5.44 5.30
N PRO A 102 -8.35 5.29 6.28
CA PRO A 102 -8.01 5.47 7.70
C PRO A 102 -7.11 4.35 8.25
N SER A 103 -7.19 3.15 7.67
CA SER A 103 -6.42 1.98 8.10
C SER A 103 -6.25 0.99 6.96
N TRP A 104 -5.32 0.05 7.11
CA TRP A 104 -5.23 -1.13 6.26
C TRP A 104 -6.55 -1.91 6.30
N GLN A 105 -6.93 -2.45 5.14
CA GLN A 105 -8.16 -3.21 4.95
C GLN A 105 -7.83 -4.47 4.14
N PHE A 106 -8.54 -5.57 4.42
CA PHE A 106 -8.40 -6.77 3.60
C PHE A 106 -8.86 -6.52 2.17
N ALA A 107 -8.18 -7.12 1.20
CA ALA A 107 -8.49 -6.98 -0.23
C ALA A 107 -9.96 -7.31 -0.54
N LYS A 108 -10.51 -8.33 0.14
CA LYS A 108 -11.93 -8.72 0.03
C LYS A 108 -12.92 -7.68 0.58
N ASN A 109 -12.48 -6.85 1.51
CA ASN A 109 -13.32 -5.79 2.12
C ASN A 109 -13.34 -4.52 1.27
N ILE A 110 -12.47 -4.42 0.26
CA ILE A 110 -12.40 -3.27 -0.63
C ILE A 110 -13.16 -3.63 -1.91
N PRO A 111 -14.36 -3.09 -2.18
CA PRO A 111 -15.22 -3.56 -3.28
C PRO A 111 -14.56 -3.52 -4.67
N GLU A 112 -13.77 -2.47 -4.94
CA GLU A 112 -13.04 -2.32 -6.21
C GLU A 112 -11.96 -3.40 -6.39
N ILE A 113 -11.27 -3.79 -5.32
CA ILE A 113 -10.25 -4.84 -5.35
C ILE A 113 -10.89 -6.22 -5.34
N ASN A 114 -11.91 -6.44 -4.51
CA ASN A 114 -12.64 -7.69 -4.42
C ASN A 114 -13.23 -8.09 -5.79
N LYS A 115 -13.76 -7.11 -6.54
CA LYS A 115 -14.22 -7.33 -7.92
C LYS A 115 -13.09 -7.87 -8.81
N ILE A 116 -11.89 -7.30 -8.72
CA ILE A 116 -10.73 -7.74 -9.51
C ILE A 116 -10.27 -9.13 -9.08
N ILE A 117 -10.30 -9.44 -7.78
CA ILE A 117 -9.98 -10.77 -7.26
C ILE A 117 -10.93 -11.79 -7.85
N ILE A 118 -12.25 -11.57 -7.76
CA ILE A 118 -13.26 -12.50 -8.28
C ILE A 118 -13.15 -12.68 -9.80
N LEU A 119 -12.86 -11.61 -10.54
CA LEU A 119 -12.73 -11.65 -12.01
C LEU A 119 -11.36 -12.17 -12.50
N GLY A 120 -10.35 -12.18 -11.63
CA GLY A 120 -8.97 -12.53 -11.95
C GLY A 120 -8.53 -13.91 -11.49
N GLN A 121 -9.45 -14.72 -10.94
CA GLN A 121 -9.23 -16.15 -10.64
C GLN A 121 -9.44 -17.03 -11.86
#